data_AF-A0A7X5WR58-F1
#
_entry.id   AF-A0A7X5WR58-F1
#
_cell.length_a   1.000
_cell.length_b   1.000
_cell.length_c   1.000
_cell.angle_alpha   90.00
_cell.angle_beta   90.00
_cell.angle_gamma   90.00
#
_symmetry.space_group_name_H-M   'P 1'
#
loop_
_entity.id
_entity.type
_entity.pdbx_description
1 polymer ?
#
loop_
_entity_poly.entity_id
_entity_poly.type
_entity_poly.pdbx_seq_one_letter_code
_entity_poly.pdbx_strand_id
1 'polypeptide(L)'
;FRTRQAVSKHLEAGARRVILTVPAKDELDATVVLGVNDDDLTPDVHIVSNASCTTNCLAPIAKILDDEFGIRRGVMTTVHAY
;
A
#
# COMPACT_ATOMS: atom_id res chain seq x y z
N PHE A 1 -6.01 14.49 -0.99
CA PHE A 1 -5.04 13.82 -1.88
C PHE A 1 -5.07 12.30 -1.69
N ARG A 2 -6.23 11.66 -1.87
CA ARG A 2 -6.37 10.18 -1.81
C ARG A 2 -6.84 9.56 -3.13
N THR A 3 -7.24 10.40 -4.09
CA THR A 3 -7.60 10.02 -5.45
C THR A 3 -6.41 10.27 -6.37
N ARG A 4 -6.30 9.52 -7.47
CA ARG A 4 -5.21 9.68 -8.45
C ARG A 4 -5.17 11.12 -8.97
N GLN A 5 -6.33 11.64 -9.37
CA GLN A 5 -6.44 13.02 -9.88
C GLN A 5 -5.93 14.06 -8.87
N ALA A 6 -6.26 13.91 -7.59
CA ALA A 6 -5.84 14.89 -6.58
C ALA A 6 -4.32 14.83 -6.35
N VAL A 7 -3.74 13.63 -6.27
CA VAL A 7 -2.32 13.44 -5.95
C VAL A 7 -1.41 13.71 -7.16
N SER A 8 -1.88 13.50 -8.39
CA SER A 8 -1.15 13.87 -9.62
C SER A 8 -0.77 15.34 -9.70
N LYS A 9 -1.49 16.22 -8.99
CA LYS A 9 -1.14 17.66 -8.89
C LYS A 9 0.27 17.88 -8.34
N HIS A 10 0.79 16.98 -7.50
CA HIS A 10 2.17 17.07 -7.03
C HIS A 10 3.19 16.73 -8.12
N LEU A 11 2.85 15.79 -9.02
CA LEU A 11 3.68 15.49 -10.20
C LEU A 11 3.68 16.67 -11.18
N GLU A 12 2.51 17.25 -11.44
CA GLU A 12 2.36 18.46 -12.26
C GLU A 12 3.15 19.65 -11.68
N ALA A 13 3.25 19.74 -10.35
CA ALA A 13 4.05 20.74 -9.65
C ALA A 13 5.57 20.46 -9.66
N GLY A 14 6.02 19.37 -10.28
CA GLY A 14 7.44 19.06 -10.47
C GLY A 14 8.01 17.96 -9.56
N ALA A 15 7.21 17.34 -8.71
CA ALA A 15 7.65 16.14 -7.98
C ALA A 15 7.85 14.98 -8.97
N ARG A 16 8.90 14.18 -8.78
CA ARG A 16 9.18 13.03 -9.65
C ARG A 16 8.35 11.79 -9.29
N ARG A 17 8.01 11.68 -8.00
CA ARG A 17 7.23 10.59 -7.40
C ARG A 17 6.45 11.11 -6.19
N VAL A 18 5.38 10.42 -5.84
CA VAL A 18 4.53 10.73 -4.68
C VAL A 18 4.22 9.45 -3.91
N ILE A 19 4.31 9.54 -2.58
CA ILE A 19 3.95 8.45 -1.66
C ILE A 19 2.77 8.91 -0.81
N LEU A 20 1.67 8.16 -0.85
CA LEU A 20 0.56 8.35 0.07
C LEU A 20 0.83 7.56 1.34
N THR A 21 0.65 8.17 2.51
CA THR A 21 0.78 7.51 3.83
C THR A 21 -0.53 6.85 4.30
N VAL A 22 -1.47 6.67 3.38
CA VAL A 22 -2.81 6.13 3.62
C VAL A 22 -3.26 5.30 2.42
N PRO A 23 -4.26 4.40 2.59
CA PRO A 23 -4.86 3.71 1.46
C PRO A 23 -5.46 4.69 0.45
N ALA A 24 -5.21 4.45 -0.83
CA ALA A 24 -5.82 5.20 -1.90
C ALA A 24 -7.33 4.98 -1.96
N LYS A 25 -8.06 5.93 -2.57
CA LYS A 25 -9.49 5.78 -2.90
C LYS A 25 -9.69 5.21 -4.30
N ASP A 26 -8.72 5.42 -5.19
CA ASP A 26 -8.71 4.91 -6.55
C ASP A 26 -7.50 4.00 -6.74
N GLU A 27 -7.45 3.30 -7.88
CA GLU A 27 -6.29 2.53 -8.29
C GLU A 27 -5.08 3.44 -8.57
N LEU A 28 -3.96 3.14 -7.90
CA LEU A 28 -2.67 3.81 -8.06
C LEU A 28 -1.69 2.91 -8.83
N ASP A 29 -0.46 3.36 -9.03
CA ASP A 29 0.55 2.55 -9.74
C ASP A 29 0.93 1.33 -8.90
N ALA A 30 1.04 1.51 -7.58
CA ALA A 30 1.23 0.42 -6.63
C ALA A 30 0.66 0.76 -5.25
N THR A 31 0.32 -0.28 -4.48
CA THR A 31 0.20 -0.21 -3.02
C THR A 31 1.21 -1.17 -2.43
N VAL A 32 2.12 -0.66 -1.61
CA VAL A 32 3.31 -1.40 -1.18
C VAL A 32 3.33 -1.52 0.34
N VAL A 33 3.68 -2.71 0.81
CA VAL A 33 4.09 -2.98 2.19
C VAL A 33 5.53 -3.49 2.18
N LEU A 34 6.38 -2.77 2.91
CA LEU A 34 7.79 -3.14 3.06
C LEU A 34 7.96 -4.53 3.69
N GLY A 35 8.79 -5.36 3.07
CA GLY A 35 9.03 -6.77 3.34
C GLY A 35 8.03 -7.74 2.70
N VAL A 36 7.02 -7.26 1.96
CA VAL A 36 5.93 -8.10 1.42
C VAL A 36 5.90 -8.10 -0.11
N ASN A 37 5.87 -6.91 -0.73
CA ASN A 37 5.76 -6.73 -2.18
C ASN A 37 6.56 -5.52 -2.70
N ASP A 38 7.72 -5.24 -2.12
CA ASP A 38 8.55 -4.08 -2.50
C ASP A 38 9.15 -4.16 -3.89
N ASP A 39 9.20 -5.36 -4.44
CA ASP A 39 9.58 -5.62 -5.82
C ASP A 39 8.66 -4.92 -6.82
N ASP A 40 7.44 -4.55 -6.41
CA ASP A 40 6.53 -3.70 -7.19
C ASP A 40 7.04 -2.25 -7.35
N LEU A 41 8.04 -1.81 -6.57
CA LEU A 41 8.64 -0.48 -6.68
C LEU A 41 9.61 -0.39 -7.86
N THR A 42 9.06 -0.30 -9.06
CA THR A 42 9.83 -0.19 -10.31
C THR A 42 10.16 1.27 -10.67
N PRO A 43 11.03 1.51 -11.68
CA PRO A 43 11.31 2.85 -12.19
C PRO A 43 10.09 3.63 -12.70
N ASP A 44 9.09 2.93 -13.25
CA ASP A 44 7.86 3.45 -13.83
C ASP A 44 6.74 3.74 -12.81
N VAL A 45 6.90 3.31 -11.55
CA VAL A 45 5.98 3.68 -10.47
C VAL A 45 6.22 5.14 -10.04
N HIS A 46 5.20 5.97 -10.20
CA HIS A 46 5.25 7.40 -9.88
C HIS A 46 4.38 7.77 -8.67
N ILE A 47 3.28 7.06 -8.45
CA ILE A 47 2.34 7.31 -7.35
C ILE A 47 2.07 5.99 -6.63
N VAL A 48 2.56 5.90 -5.39
CA VAL A 48 2.43 4.69 -4.55
C VAL A 48 1.67 5.00 -3.27
N SER A 49 0.86 4.05 -2.81
CA SER A 49 0.33 4.06 -1.44
C SER A 49 1.19 3.18 -0.54
N ASN A 50 1.61 3.70 0.61
CA ASN A 50 2.24 2.93 1.69
C ASN A 50 1.19 2.23 2.58
N ALA A 51 0.04 1.92 2.00
CA ALA A 51 -1.12 1.29 2.65
C ALA A 51 -1.56 2.01 3.94
N SER A 52 -2.07 1.26 4.91
CA SER A 52 -2.39 1.73 6.27
C SER A 52 -1.45 1.10 7.30
N CYS A 53 -1.43 1.64 8.52
CA CYS A 53 -0.74 1.03 9.66
C CYS A 53 -1.20 -0.42 9.92
N THR A 54 -2.51 -0.68 9.90
CA THR A 54 -3.05 -2.04 10.09
C THR A 54 -2.65 -2.97 8.95
N THR A 55 -2.64 -2.49 7.70
CA THR A 55 -2.18 -3.28 6.54
C THR A 55 -0.70 -3.66 6.69
N ASN A 56 0.16 -2.70 7.07
CA ASN A 56 1.58 -2.96 7.31
C ASN A 56 1.79 -3.96 8.45
N CYS A 57 0.94 -3.96 9.48
CA CYS A 57 0.99 -4.93 10.57
C CYS A 57 0.55 -6.34 10.14
N LEU A 58 -0.53 -6.44 9.35
CA LEU A 58 -1.12 -7.72 8.99
C LEU A 58 -0.41 -8.42 7.82
N ALA A 59 0.02 -7.67 6.81
CA ALA A 59 0.46 -8.24 5.54
C ALA A 59 1.66 -9.21 5.66
N PRO A 60 2.70 -8.95 6.48
CA PRO A 60 3.80 -9.91 6.66
C PRO A 60 3.32 -11.24 7.27
N ILE A 61 2.41 -11.16 8.24
CA ILE A 61 1.83 -12.34 8.89
C ILE A 61 0.98 -13.13 7.88
N ALA A 62 0.13 -12.43 7.13
CA ALA A 62 -0.70 -13.05 6.11
C ALA A 62 0.14 -13.71 5.01
N LYS A 63 1.22 -13.06 4.56
CA LYS A 63 2.13 -13.59 3.54
C LYS A 63 2.75 -14.92 3.98
N ILE A 64 3.34 -14.98 5.17
CA ILE A 64 3.98 -16.21 5.68
C ILE A 64 2.94 -17.33 5.80
N LEU A 65 1.76 -17.02 6.33
CA LEU A 65 0.70 -18.02 6.49
C LEU A 65 0.17 -18.54 5.15
N ASP A 66 0.03 -17.66 4.15
CA ASP A 66 -0.45 -18.04 2.83
C ASP A 66 0.59 -18.84 2.05
N ASP A 67 1.85 -18.38 2.03
CA ASP A 67 2.95 -19.02 1.32
C ASP A 67 3.22 -20.45 1.83
N GLU A 68 3.19 -20.65 3.16
CA GLU A 68 3.52 -21.95 3.77
C GLU A 68 2.31 -22.90 3.90
N PHE A 69 1.11 -22.36 4.12
CA PHE A 69 -0.06 -23.18 4.49
C PHE A 69 -1.29 -22.98 3.61
N GLY A 70 -1.36 -21.89 2.84
CA GLY A 70 -2.50 -21.51 2.01
C GLY A 70 -3.72 -21.06 2.84
N ILE A 71 -4.00 -19.75 2.85
CA ILE A 71 -5.17 -19.19 3.52
C ILE A 71 -6.40 -19.37 2.63
N ARG A 72 -7.40 -20.13 3.10
CA ARG A 72 -8.69 -20.23 2.39
C ARG A 72 -9.64 -19.06 2.69
N ARG A 73 -9.73 -18.65 3.96
CA ARG A 73 -10.58 -17.57 4.48
C ARG A 73 -10.00 -17.05 5.79
N GLY A 74 -10.24 -15.79 6.11
CA GLY A 74 -9.82 -15.18 7.38
C GLY A 74 -10.70 -14.01 7.78
N VAL A 75 -10.77 -13.75 9.08
CA VAL A 75 -11.34 -12.54 9.67
C VAL A 75 -10.27 -11.93 10.55
N MET A 76 -10.07 -10.62 10.43
CA MET A 76 -9.13 -9.86 11.24
C MET A 76 -9.90 -8.82 12.04
N THR A 77 -9.48 -8.60 13.28
CA THR A 77 -9.91 -7.49 14.13
C THR A 77 -8.68 -6.84 14.71
N THR A 78 -8.61 -5.52 14.65
CA THR A 78 -7.52 -4.73 15.24
C THR A 78 -8.11 -3.86 16.35
N VAL A 79 -7.43 -3.81 17.49
CA VAL A 79 -7.68 -2.80 18.53
C VAL A 79 -6.67 -1.70 18.29
N HIS A 80 -7.14 -0.51 17.90
CA HIS A 80 -6.30 0.57 17.42
C HIS A 80 -6.34 1.77 18.37
N ALA A 81 -5.21 2.44 18.54
CA ALA A 81 -5.13 3.69 19.30
C ALA A 81 -5.87 4.83 18.58
N TYR A 82 -6.32 5.84 19.32
CA TYR A 82 -6.90 7.08 18.75
C TYR A 82 -5.83 8.08 18.31
#